data_AF-A0A8C4NDD4-F1
#
_entry.id   AF-A0A8C4NDD4-F1
#
_cell.length_a   1.000
_cell.length_b   1.000
_cell.length_c   1.000
_cell.angle_alpha   90.00
_cell.angle_beta   90.00
_cell.angle_gamma   90.00
#
_symmetry.space_group_name_H-M   'P 1'
#
loop_
_entity.id
_entity.type
_entity.pdbx_description
1 polymer ?
#
loop_
_entity_poly.entity_id
_entity_poly.type
_entity_poly.pdbx_seq_one_letter_code
_entity_poly.pdbx_strand_id
1 'polypeptide(L)'
;NLSSSHTPPVDQVLNLLFTLLITLEFELIHSVLPPFAVCAQKTSLNLSPGDSVGLICPNNSKEVSYLLQRLGLEDVADCLLTVHLKNATTHKGVQVPAHIPSQCSLRTLFIQILEIRAVPKKAFLRSLAEHAEDPTERHRLLELCSRQGAAEYSQHIRKGLVCLTDLLHSFPTLRPPLELLLEHLPCLQPRSYSISSSPLQHHGHVRILFNIVEFPMTLHRASPRRGICTGWLTELVRLYIRGDVPLYARRSTSFHLPKERSRPVIMVGPGTGLAPFLGFLQHRKQQREEEGEPTGEMWLFYGCRHCEQDYLYRYRDYGT
;
A
#
# COMPACT_ATOMS: atom_id res chain seq x y z
N ASN A 1 -15.52 -14.56 -14.35
CA ASN A 1 -15.67 -14.30 -12.91
C ASN A 1 -14.34 -14.40 -12.19
N LEU A 2 -13.61 -13.27 -12.14
CA LEU A 2 -12.64 -12.87 -11.12
C LEU A 2 -12.29 -11.42 -11.46
N SER A 3 -12.49 -10.53 -10.50
CA SER A 3 -12.40 -9.08 -10.59
C SER A 3 -11.03 -8.62 -11.09
N SER A 4 -11.00 -7.89 -12.21
CA SER A 4 -9.84 -7.09 -12.61
C SER A 4 -9.66 -5.97 -11.59
N SER A 5 -8.63 -6.07 -10.76
CA SER A 5 -8.14 -4.95 -9.97
C SER A 5 -7.59 -3.90 -10.94
N HIS A 6 -8.43 -2.95 -11.34
CA HIS A 6 -7.98 -1.75 -12.05
C HIS A 6 -7.13 -0.90 -11.10
N THR A 7 -5.84 -1.26 -11.01
CA THR A 7 -4.78 -0.31 -10.70
C THR A 7 -4.74 0.72 -11.82
N PRO A 8 -4.77 2.04 -11.53
CA PRO A 8 -4.70 3.06 -12.58
C PRO A 8 -3.37 2.93 -13.36
N PRO A 9 -3.36 3.28 -14.65
CA PRO A 9 -2.12 3.30 -15.43
C PRO A 9 -1.10 4.25 -14.79
N VAL A 10 0.17 3.91 -14.96
CA VAL A 10 1.33 4.63 -14.40
C VAL A 10 1.33 6.13 -14.70
N ASP A 11 0.81 6.54 -15.85
CA ASP A 11 0.69 7.95 -16.25
C ASP A 11 -0.29 8.75 -15.38
N GLN A 12 -1.24 8.07 -14.73
CA GLN A 12 -2.07 8.69 -13.69
C GLN A 12 -1.29 8.85 -12.38
N VAL A 13 -0.37 7.94 -12.01
CA VAL A 13 0.39 8.05 -10.75
C VAL A 13 1.33 9.27 -10.74
N LEU A 14 1.94 9.61 -11.88
CA LEU A 14 2.77 10.81 -12.02
C LEU A 14 1.94 12.10 -12.17
N ASN A 15 0.80 12.06 -12.89
CA ASN A 15 -0.14 13.19 -12.96
C ASN A 15 -1.00 13.35 -11.68
N LEU A 16 -1.00 12.37 -10.77
CA LEU A 16 -1.68 12.42 -9.47
C LEU A 16 -0.96 13.30 -8.44
N LEU A 17 0.10 14.01 -8.86
CA LEU A 17 0.65 15.16 -8.13
C LEU A 17 -0.33 16.35 -8.03
N PHE A 18 -1.53 16.28 -8.63
CA PHE A 18 -2.73 17.01 -8.16
C PHE A 18 -3.25 16.39 -6.84
N THR A 19 -2.35 16.31 -5.88
CA THR A 19 -2.51 15.76 -4.56
C THR A 19 -3.42 16.67 -3.73
N LEU A 20 -4.55 16.14 -3.25
CA LEU A 20 -5.15 16.72 -2.04
C LEU A 20 -4.25 16.35 -0.86
N LEU A 21 -3.61 17.37 -0.31
CA LEU A 21 -2.90 17.33 0.96
C LEU A 21 -3.94 17.35 2.08
N ILE A 22 -3.94 16.32 2.92
CA ILE A 22 -4.97 16.16 3.93
C ILE A 22 -4.35 15.85 5.29
N THR A 23 -4.73 16.64 6.29
CA THR A 23 -4.43 16.40 7.69
C THR A 23 -5.12 15.12 8.17
N LEU A 24 -4.32 14.19 8.67
CA LEU A 24 -4.81 13.01 9.36
C LEU A 24 -5.07 13.29 10.85
N GLU A 25 -6.28 13.01 11.34
CA GLU A 25 -6.60 12.87 12.76
C GLU A 25 -6.77 11.38 13.10
N PHE A 26 -6.08 10.92 14.12
CA PHE A 26 -6.02 9.50 14.47
C PHE A 26 -6.88 9.19 15.68
N GLU A 27 -7.65 8.11 15.61
CA GLU A 27 -8.45 7.63 16.74
C GLU A 27 -8.11 6.16 17.01
N LEU A 28 -7.55 5.86 18.19
CA LEU A 28 -7.36 4.49 18.64
C LEU A 28 -8.73 3.93 19.07
N ILE A 29 -9.17 2.86 18.39
CA ILE A 29 -10.43 2.20 18.71
C ILE A 29 -10.26 1.18 19.85
N HIS A 30 -9.01 0.79 20.16
CA HIS A 30 -8.64 -0.04 21.31
C HIS A 30 -7.30 0.39 21.90
N SER A 31 -7.18 0.34 23.22
CA SER A 31 -6.04 0.84 23.99
C SER A 31 -4.76 0.01 23.87
N VAL A 32 -4.75 -1.13 23.16
CA VAL A 32 -3.61 -2.05 23.16
C VAL A 32 -3.20 -2.58 21.77
N LEU A 33 -4.11 -2.76 20.80
CA LEU A 33 -3.79 -3.34 19.48
C LEU A 33 -4.68 -2.79 18.33
N PRO A 34 -4.20 -2.82 17.06
CA PRO A 34 -4.93 -2.38 15.86
C PRO A 34 -6.32 -3.00 15.73
N PRO A 35 -7.24 -2.37 14.98
CA PRO A 35 -7.03 -1.41 13.89
C PRO A 35 -7.06 0.07 14.29
N PHE A 36 -6.46 0.90 13.44
CA PHE A 36 -6.48 2.36 13.56
C PHE A 36 -7.56 2.97 12.68
N ALA A 37 -8.20 4.04 13.17
CA ALA A 37 -8.95 4.97 12.33
C ALA A 37 -8.11 6.19 11.97
N VAL A 38 -8.14 6.56 10.70
CA VAL A 38 -7.44 7.72 10.15
C VAL A 38 -8.49 8.62 9.53
N CYS A 39 -8.57 9.87 9.98
CA CYS A 39 -9.55 10.87 9.58
C CYS A 39 -8.88 11.93 8.71
N ALA A 40 -9.34 12.14 7.48
CA ALA A 40 -8.73 13.02 6.50
C ALA A 40 -9.54 14.34 6.40
N GLN A 41 -9.01 15.50 6.82
CA GLN A 41 -9.65 16.83 6.73
C GLN A 41 -9.58 17.51 5.34
N LYS A 42 -10.71 18.13 4.95
CA LYS A 42 -10.85 19.05 3.81
C LYS A 42 -10.67 18.39 2.45
N THR A 43 -11.61 17.53 2.10
CA THR A 43 -11.76 17.07 0.71
C THR A 43 -12.88 17.85 0.02
N SER A 44 -12.58 18.45 -1.14
CA SER A 44 -13.60 18.78 -2.15
C SER A 44 -14.10 17.52 -2.87
N LEU A 45 -13.72 16.34 -2.37
CA LEU A 45 -14.08 15.05 -2.93
C LEU A 45 -15.46 14.69 -2.41
N ASN A 46 -16.47 14.82 -3.28
CA ASN A 46 -17.81 14.27 -3.05
C ASN A 46 -17.71 12.74 -3.01
N LEU A 47 -17.42 12.20 -1.83
CA LEU A 47 -17.28 10.79 -1.50
C LEU A 47 -18.47 10.34 -0.67
N SER A 48 -18.98 9.15 -0.97
CA SER A 48 -20.10 8.53 -0.27
C SER A 48 -19.66 7.28 0.47
N PRO A 49 -20.41 6.84 1.50
CA PRO A 49 -20.19 5.55 2.11
C PRO A 49 -20.15 4.45 1.03
N GLY A 50 -19.17 3.56 1.14
CA GLY A 50 -18.93 2.50 0.16
C GLY A 50 -17.99 2.85 -0.99
N ASP A 51 -17.62 4.13 -1.13
CA ASP A 51 -16.45 4.52 -1.91
C ASP A 51 -15.15 4.12 -1.18
N SER A 52 -14.03 4.26 -1.89
CA SER A 52 -12.68 4.03 -1.36
C SER A 52 -11.77 5.24 -1.61
N VAL A 53 -10.67 5.32 -0.88
CA VAL A 53 -9.57 6.25 -1.15
C VAL A 53 -8.29 5.46 -1.41
N GLY A 54 -7.49 5.89 -2.39
CA GLY A 54 -6.16 5.37 -2.65
C GLY A 54 -5.11 6.26 -2.02
N LEU A 55 -4.37 5.74 -1.04
CA LEU A 55 -3.28 6.46 -0.38
C LEU A 55 -1.97 6.24 -1.11
N ILE A 56 -1.26 7.32 -1.41
CA ILE A 56 0.10 7.28 -1.93
C ILE A 56 1.05 7.29 -0.73
N CYS A 57 1.71 6.16 -0.49
CA CYS A 57 2.57 5.98 0.67
C CYS A 57 4.04 5.83 0.23
N PRO A 58 4.97 6.50 0.92
CA PRO A 58 6.40 6.33 0.66
C PRO A 58 6.91 5.00 1.22
N ASN A 59 8.03 4.51 0.66
CA ASN A 59 8.89 3.54 1.34
C ASN A 59 9.46 4.13 2.63
N ASN A 60 9.86 3.26 3.54
CA ASN A 60 10.48 3.69 4.79
C ASN A 60 11.86 4.32 4.50
N SER A 61 12.08 5.55 4.97
CA SER A 61 13.33 6.27 4.70
C SER A 61 14.58 5.54 5.20
N LYS A 62 14.49 4.81 6.33
CA LYS A 62 15.63 4.02 6.85
C LYS A 62 15.95 2.83 5.96
N GLU A 63 14.94 2.19 5.38
CA GLU A 63 15.13 1.10 4.41
C GLU A 63 15.75 1.62 3.12
N VAL A 64 15.34 2.81 2.65
CA VAL A 64 15.93 3.46 1.48
C VAL A 64 17.39 3.84 1.73
N SER A 65 17.70 4.52 2.85
CA SER A 65 19.09 4.86 3.19
C SER A 65 19.98 3.62 3.30
N TYR A 66 19.47 2.54 3.93
CA TYR A 66 20.21 1.28 3.98
C TYR A 66 20.48 0.70 2.59
N LEU A 67 19.48 0.71 1.70
CA LEU A 67 19.61 0.21 0.35
C LEU A 67 20.59 1.04 -0.49
N LEU A 68 20.52 2.36 -0.42
CA LEU A 68 21.43 3.28 -1.11
C LEU A 68 22.86 3.11 -0.61
N GLN A 69 23.07 3.01 0.70
CA GLN A 69 24.37 2.68 1.28
C GLN A 69 24.89 1.32 0.78
N ARG A 70 24.04 0.29 0.75
CA ARG A 70 24.40 -1.07 0.29
C ARG A 70 24.75 -1.10 -1.20
N LEU A 71 24.27 -0.16 -1.99
CA LEU A 71 24.57 0.02 -3.41
C LEU A 71 25.76 0.98 -3.65
N GLY A 72 26.29 1.64 -2.61
CA GLY A 72 27.34 2.65 -2.76
C GLY A 72 26.85 3.95 -3.41
N LEU A 73 25.56 4.29 -3.22
CA LEU A 73 24.90 5.42 -3.88
C LEU A 73 24.46 6.53 -2.90
N GLU A 74 24.79 6.43 -1.61
CA GLU A 74 24.35 7.41 -0.61
C GLU A 74 24.91 8.82 -0.89
N ASP A 75 26.16 8.94 -1.34
CA ASP A 75 26.82 10.23 -1.61
C ASP A 75 26.18 11.01 -2.76
N VAL A 76 25.48 10.32 -3.66
CA VAL A 76 24.79 10.91 -4.82
C VAL A 76 23.27 10.83 -4.68
N ALA A 77 22.76 10.41 -3.51
CA ALA A 77 21.35 10.13 -3.29
C ALA A 77 20.45 11.34 -3.57
N ASP A 78 20.94 12.54 -3.26
CA ASP A 78 20.17 13.78 -3.37
C ASP A 78 20.47 14.56 -4.67
N CYS A 79 21.34 14.03 -5.53
CA CYS A 79 21.60 14.58 -6.87
C CYS A 79 20.44 14.29 -7.83
N LEU A 80 20.11 15.28 -8.68
CA LEU A 80 19.15 15.07 -9.76
C LEU A 80 19.72 14.12 -10.80
N LEU A 81 18.91 13.13 -11.19
CA LEU A 81 19.23 12.15 -12.20
C LEU A 81 18.37 12.38 -13.45
N THR A 82 18.96 12.11 -14.60
CA THR A 82 18.28 12.05 -15.89
C THR A 82 18.48 10.66 -16.49
N VAL A 83 17.39 10.01 -16.89
CA VAL A 83 17.43 8.65 -17.45
C VAL A 83 17.22 8.69 -18.95
N HIS A 84 18.15 8.08 -19.69
CA HIS A 84 18.12 7.98 -21.14
C HIS A 84 18.37 6.54 -21.59
N LEU A 85 17.83 6.17 -22.75
CA LEU A 85 18.13 4.88 -23.38
C LEU A 85 19.59 4.86 -23.85
N LYS A 86 20.30 3.75 -23.63
CA LYS A 86 21.64 3.55 -24.21
C LYS A 86 21.52 3.45 -25.73
N ASN A 87 22.32 4.20 -26.48
CA ASN A 87 22.28 4.27 -27.96
C ASN A 87 22.41 2.92 -28.68
N ALA A 88 22.92 1.88 -28.02
CA ALA A 88 23.19 0.56 -28.57
C ALA A 88 22.16 -0.52 -28.15
N THR A 89 20.93 -0.14 -27.75
CA THR A 89 19.90 -1.15 -27.43
C THR A 89 19.53 -1.99 -28.67
N THR A 90 19.69 -3.31 -28.57
CA THR A 90 19.29 -4.30 -29.59
C THR A 90 17.79 -4.59 -29.58
N HIS A 91 17.08 -4.16 -28.55
CA HIS A 91 15.65 -4.39 -28.38
C HIS A 91 14.84 -3.28 -29.07
N LYS A 92 13.99 -3.66 -30.03
CA LYS A 92 13.09 -2.72 -30.72
C LYS A 92 11.96 -2.27 -29.78
N GLY A 93 11.68 -0.97 -29.77
CA GLY A 93 10.55 -0.40 -29.03
C GLY A 93 10.77 -0.23 -27.52
N VAL A 94 12.01 -0.31 -27.04
CA VAL A 94 12.31 -0.02 -25.63
C VAL A 94 12.07 1.46 -25.34
N GLN A 95 11.41 1.72 -24.23
CA GLN A 95 11.15 3.05 -23.69
C GLN A 95 11.60 3.08 -22.24
N VAL A 96 11.98 4.27 -21.76
CA VAL A 96 12.18 4.48 -20.32
C VAL A 96 10.86 4.15 -19.63
N PRO A 97 10.87 3.35 -18.53
CA PRO A 97 9.65 3.01 -17.83
C PRO A 97 8.85 4.26 -17.46
N ALA A 98 7.57 4.31 -17.83
CA ALA A 98 6.75 5.52 -17.72
C ALA A 98 6.62 6.08 -16.29
N HIS A 99 6.92 5.29 -15.25
CA HIS A 99 6.87 5.74 -13.85
C HIS A 99 8.12 6.50 -13.43
N ILE A 100 9.20 6.44 -14.21
CA ILE A 100 10.45 7.12 -13.92
C ILE A 100 10.36 8.54 -14.51
N PRO A 101 10.36 9.58 -13.67
CA PRO A 101 10.29 10.96 -14.13
C PRO A 101 11.58 11.37 -14.83
N SER A 102 11.48 12.38 -15.71
CA SER A 102 12.62 12.89 -16.48
C SER A 102 13.71 13.51 -15.61
N GLN A 103 13.34 14.12 -14.49
CA GLN A 103 14.26 14.66 -13.49
C GLN A 103 13.73 14.38 -12.08
N CYS A 104 14.49 13.65 -11.28
CA CYS A 104 14.24 13.50 -9.84
C CYS A 104 15.54 13.11 -9.12
N SER A 105 15.60 13.29 -7.80
CA SER A 105 16.72 12.75 -7.02
C SER A 105 16.60 11.24 -6.85
N LEU A 106 17.73 10.55 -6.71
CA LEU A 106 17.76 9.11 -6.46
C LEU A 106 16.98 8.74 -5.18
N ARG A 107 17.12 9.53 -4.13
CA ARG A 107 16.38 9.35 -2.88
C ARG A 107 14.88 9.46 -3.10
N THR A 108 14.43 10.44 -3.87
CA THR A 108 13.01 10.60 -4.22
C THR A 108 12.50 9.39 -5.01
N LEU A 109 13.29 8.92 -5.98
CA LEU A 109 12.96 7.75 -6.79
C LEU A 109 12.73 6.50 -5.92
N PHE A 110 13.62 6.22 -4.97
CA PHE A 110 13.50 5.07 -4.08
C PHE A 110 12.47 5.25 -2.96
N ILE A 111 12.19 6.48 -2.51
CA ILE A 111 11.17 6.74 -1.49
C ILE A 111 9.76 6.69 -2.10
N GLN A 112 9.53 7.31 -3.24
CA GLN A 112 8.18 7.62 -3.71
C GLN A 112 7.74 6.81 -4.93
N ILE A 113 8.67 6.27 -5.72
CA ILE A 113 8.37 5.82 -7.08
C ILE A 113 8.62 4.32 -7.26
N LEU A 114 9.69 3.76 -6.68
CA LEU A 114 10.04 2.35 -6.88
C LEU A 114 9.51 1.46 -5.76
N GLU A 115 8.92 0.32 -6.12
CA GLU A 115 8.50 -0.72 -5.16
C GLU A 115 9.71 -1.60 -4.80
N ILE A 116 10.53 -1.11 -3.86
CA ILE A 116 11.76 -1.78 -3.40
C ILE A 116 11.49 -3.10 -2.68
N ARG A 117 10.25 -3.33 -2.25
CA ARG A 117 9.82 -4.59 -1.62
C ARG A 117 9.16 -5.58 -2.59
N ALA A 118 9.19 -5.29 -3.90
CA ALA A 118 8.75 -6.24 -4.91
C ALA A 118 9.55 -7.54 -4.83
N VAL A 119 8.85 -8.67 -4.97
CA VAL A 119 9.50 -9.99 -5.07
C VAL A 119 10.25 -10.07 -6.41
N PRO A 120 11.59 -10.26 -6.41
CA PRO A 120 12.38 -10.34 -7.62
C PRO A 120 11.90 -11.49 -8.52
N LYS A 121 11.57 -11.17 -9.77
CA LYS A 121 11.22 -12.17 -10.77
C LYS A 121 12.46 -12.98 -11.16
N LYS A 122 12.27 -14.21 -11.65
CA LYS A 122 13.39 -15.06 -12.11
C LYS A 122 14.31 -14.38 -13.13
N ALA A 123 13.75 -13.60 -14.06
CA ALA A 123 14.55 -12.83 -15.02
C ALA A 123 15.47 -11.81 -14.32
N PHE A 124 14.98 -11.14 -13.28
CA PHE A 124 15.82 -10.22 -12.50
C PHE A 124 16.93 -10.97 -11.75
N LEU A 125 16.62 -12.11 -11.12
CA LEU A 125 17.63 -12.96 -10.49
C LEU A 125 18.72 -13.40 -11.49
N ARG A 126 18.33 -13.72 -12.72
CA ARG A 126 19.26 -14.11 -13.78
C ARG A 126 20.23 -12.98 -14.13
N SER A 127 19.74 -11.74 -14.25
CA SER A 127 20.58 -10.57 -14.51
C SER A 127 21.47 -10.23 -13.31
N LEU A 128 20.93 -10.31 -12.08
CA LEU A 128 21.70 -10.07 -10.84
C LEU A 128 22.89 -11.02 -10.71
N ALA A 129 22.77 -12.27 -11.16
CA ALA A 129 23.85 -13.25 -11.08
C ALA A 129 25.14 -12.82 -11.81
N GLU A 130 25.07 -11.92 -12.78
CA GLU A 130 26.23 -11.39 -13.51
C GLU A 130 27.03 -10.37 -12.69
N HIS A 131 26.46 -9.90 -11.58
CA HIS A 131 27.02 -8.88 -10.70
C HIS A 131 27.37 -9.42 -9.30
N ALA A 132 27.39 -10.74 -9.13
CA ALA A 132 27.95 -11.40 -7.95
C ALA A 132 29.40 -11.78 -8.22
N GLU A 133 30.32 -11.30 -7.39
CA GLU A 133 31.76 -11.58 -7.52
C GLU A 133 32.09 -13.00 -7.03
N ASP A 134 31.44 -13.46 -5.96
CA ASP A 134 31.61 -14.82 -5.46
C ASP A 134 30.95 -15.84 -6.40
N PRO A 135 31.70 -16.85 -6.91
CA PRO A 135 31.15 -17.87 -7.80
C PRO A 135 30.01 -18.69 -7.18
N THR A 136 30.01 -18.86 -5.86
CA THR A 136 28.97 -19.64 -5.14
C THR A 136 27.66 -18.85 -5.08
N GLU A 137 27.72 -17.56 -4.72
CA GLU A 137 26.59 -16.64 -4.77
C GLU A 137 26.00 -16.57 -6.19
N ARG A 138 26.87 -16.41 -7.20
CA ARG A 138 26.46 -16.43 -8.61
C ARG A 138 25.77 -17.73 -8.99
N HIS A 139 26.36 -18.88 -8.67
CA HIS A 139 25.77 -20.18 -8.96
C HIS A 139 24.40 -20.32 -8.31
N ARG A 140 24.26 -19.89 -7.05
CA ARG A 140 23.00 -19.95 -6.32
C ARG A 140 21.90 -19.08 -6.92
N LEU A 141 22.23 -17.87 -7.37
CA LEU A 141 21.28 -17.02 -8.10
C LEU A 141 20.83 -17.65 -9.42
N LEU A 142 21.76 -18.27 -10.16
CA LEU A 142 21.45 -19.00 -11.40
C LEU A 142 20.55 -20.21 -11.13
N GLU A 143 20.80 -20.96 -10.05
CA GLU A 143 19.99 -22.08 -9.63
C GLU A 143 18.55 -21.64 -9.32
N LEU A 144 18.37 -20.59 -8.50
CA LEU A 144 17.05 -20.05 -8.14
C LEU A 144 16.25 -19.57 -9.36
N CYS A 145 16.92 -19.06 -10.40
CA CYS A 145 16.26 -18.62 -11.63
C CYS A 145 16.02 -19.76 -12.65
N SER A 146 16.60 -20.94 -12.43
CA SER A 146 16.50 -22.09 -13.34
C SER A 146 15.14 -22.82 -13.27
N ARG A 147 14.99 -23.84 -14.11
CA ARG A 147 13.86 -24.78 -14.06
C ARG A 147 13.97 -25.70 -12.84
N GLN A 148 15.18 -26.17 -12.55
CA GLN A 148 15.48 -27.07 -11.44
C GLN A 148 15.20 -26.40 -10.09
N GLY A 149 15.62 -25.15 -9.90
CA GLY A 149 15.38 -24.37 -8.68
C GLY A 149 13.96 -23.77 -8.56
N ALA A 150 12.98 -24.19 -9.37
CA ALA A 150 11.65 -23.58 -9.36
C ALA A 150 10.87 -23.80 -8.05
N ALA A 151 11.06 -24.95 -7.40
CA ALA A 151 10.47 -25.23 -6.10
C ALA A 151 11.07 -24.31 -5.02
N GLU A 152 12.40 -24.20 -4.99
CA GLU A 152 13.12 -23.36 -4.04
C GLU A 152 12.81 -21.87 -4.23
N TYR A 153 12.79 -21.38 -5.47
CA TYR A 153 12.33 -20.02 -5.76
C TYR A 153 10.91 -19.78 -5.23
N SER A 154 9.99 -20.70 -5.48
CA SER A 154 8.61 -20.59 -5.03
C SER A 154 8.50 -20.53 -3.51
N GLN A 155 9.25 -21.37 -2.81
CA GLN A 155 9.22 -21.47 -1.36
C GLN A 155 9.96 -20.31 -0.69
N HIS A 156 11.21 -20.08 -1.06
CA HIS A 156 12.10 -19.17 -0.34
C HIS A 156 11.98 -17.73 -0.82
N ILE A 157 11.81 -17.49 -2.12
CA ILE A 157 11.74 -16.13 -2.67
C ILE A 157 10.30 -15.65 -2.72
N ARG A 158 9.41 -16.40 -3.39
CA ARG A 158 8.02 -15.97 -3.62
C ARG A 158 7.16 -16.02 -2.37
N LYS A 159 7.06 -17.19 -1.72
CA LYS A 159 6.28 -17.33 -0.47
C LYS A 159 6.95 -16.64 0.72
N GLY A 160 8.29 -16.59 0.75
CA GLY A 160 9.05 -15.83 1.75
C GLY A 160 8.97 -14.30 1.59
N LEU A 161 8.39 -13.82 0.48
CA LEU A 161 8.27 -12.40 0.15
C LEU A 161 9.63 -11.67 0.25
N VAL A 162 10.66 -12.31 -0.30
CA VAL A 162 12.04 -11.79 -0.34
C VAL A 162 12.08 -10.62 -1.31
N CYS A 163 12.66 -9.50 -0.88
CA CYS A 163 12.87 -8.33 -1.71
C CYS A 163 14.35 -8.11 -2.06
N LEU A 164 14.65 -7.02 -2.79
CA LEU A 164 16.02 -6.66 -3.18
C LEU A 164 16.96 -6.54 -1.98
N THR A 165 16.54 -5.86 -0.91
CA THR A 165 17.36 -5.68 0.30
C THR A 165 17.72 -7.01 0.97
N ASP A 166 16.77 -7.96 1.01
CA ASP A 166 17.01 -9.31 1.56
C ASP A 166 18.02 -10.08 0.71
N LEU A 167 17.96 -9.95 -0.63
CA LEU A 167 18.94 -10.55 -1.53
C LEU A 167 20.33 -9.94 -1.32
N LEU A 168 20.44 -8.61 -1.28
CA LEU A 168 21.73 -7.94 -1.08
C LEU A 168 22.37 -8.26 0.29
N HIS A 169 21.54 -8.59 1.28
CA HIS A 169 22.00 -9.11 2.57
C HIS A 169 22.46 -10.57 2.47
N SER A 170 21.70 -11.43 1.79
CA SER A 170 22.00 -12.87 1.63
C SER A 170 23.15 -13.14 0.66
N PHE A 171 23.45 -12.21 -0.24
CA PHE A 171 24.52 -12.28 -1.24
C PHE A 171 25.46 -11.07 -1.08
N PRO A 172 26.37 -11.09 -0.10
CA PRO A 172 27.26 -9.96 0.23
C PRO A 172 28.12 -9.45 -0.92
N THR A 173 28.48 -10.27 -1.91
CA THR A 173 29.29 -9.83 -3.05
C THR A 173 28.48 -9.25 -4.21
N LEU A 174 27.14 -9.35 -4.15
CA LEU A 174 26.25 -8.80 -5.17
C LEU A 174 26.35 -7.27 -5.24
N ARG A 175 26.79 -6.73 -6.38
CA ARG A 175 26.98 -5.29 -6.67
C ARG A 175 26.29 -4.89 -7.99
N PRO A 176 24.94 -4.92 -8.04
CA PRO A 176 24.22 -4.63 -9.27
C PRO A 176 24.25 -3.12 -9.57
N PRO A 177 24.40 -2.74 -10.85
CA PRO A 177 24.43 -1.33 -11.23
C PRO A 177 23.02 -0.73 -11.17
N LEU A 178 22.91 0.59 -10.95
CA LEU A 178 21.63 1.28 -10.78
C LEU A 178 20.69 1.06 -11.98
N GLU A 179 21.19 1.09 -13.22
CA GLU A 179 20.36 0.89 -14.41
C GLU A 179 19.57 -0.42 -14.37
N LEU A 180 20.19 -1.51 -13.88
CA LEU A 180 19.56 -2.81 -13.80
C LEU A 180 18.38 -2.80 -12.82
N LEU A 181 18.50 -2.02 -11.74
CA LEU A 181 17.42 -1.86 -10.77
C LEU A 181 16.25 -1.09 -11.40
N LEU A 182 16.53 -0.03 -12.17
CA LEU A 182 15.52 0.76 -12.86
C LEU A 182 14.76 -0.04 -13.93
N GLU A 183 15.43 -1.01 -14.56
CA GLU A 183 14.80 -1.90 -15.55
C GLU A 183 13.84 -2.92 -14.92
N HIS A 184 14.07 -3.32 -13.66
CA HIS A 184 13.36 -4.43 -13.03
C HIS A 184 12.43 -4.05 -11.88
N LEU A 185 12.69 -2.96 -11.17
CA LEU A 185 11.84 -2.52 -10.07
C LEU A 185 10.53 -1.93 -10.61
N PRO A 186 9.36 -2.40 -10.14
CA PRO A 186 8.09 -1.85 -10.59
C PRO A 186 7.77 -0.54 -9.86
N CYS A 187 6.78 0.19 -10.39
CA CYS A 187 6.22 1.38 -9.74
C CYS A 187 5.59 1.04 -8.39
N LEU A 188 5.88 1.84 -7.37
CA LEU A 188 5.25 1.84 -6.06
C LEU A 188 3.76 2.17 -6.21
N GLN A 189 2.90 1.22 -5.84
CA GLN A 189 1.46 1.36 -6.05
C GLN A 189 0.78 2.07 -4.87
N PRO A 190 -0.22 2.92 -5.11
CA PRO A 190 -1.08 3.41 -4.03
C PRO A 190 -1.87 2.26 -3.38
N ARG A 191 -2.24 2.42 -2.10
CA ARG A 191 -3.01 1.41 -1.35
C ARG A 191 -4.43 1.89 -1.11
N SER A 192 -5.41 1.10 -1.56
CA SER A 192 -6.84 1.43 -1.46
C SER A 192 -7.42 1.01 -0.10
N TYR A 193 -8.23 1.89 0.48
CA TYR A 193 -8.98 1.64 1.72
C TYR A 193 -10.44 2.03 1.54
N SER A 194 -11.36 1.21 2.07
CA SER A 194 -12.78 1.54 2.09
C SER A 194 -13.05 2.66 3.08
N ILE A 195 -13.90 3.62 2.69
CA ILE A 195 -14.31 4.70 3.57
C ILE A 195 -15.20 4.15 4.68
N SER A 196 -14.88 4.48 5.92
CA SER A 196 -15.60 4.06 7.12
C SER A 196 -16.32 5.20 7.84
N SER A 197 -16.60 6.29 7.11
CA SER A 197 -17.39 7.42 7.58
C SER A 197 -18.56 7.74 6.66
N SER A 198 -19.57 8.42 7.21
CA SER A 198 -20.59 9.13 6.43
C SER A 198 -20.26 10.62 6.31
N PRO A 199 -20.41 11.24 5.12
CA PRO A 199 -20.27 12.68 4.97
C PRO A 199 -21.37 13.47 5.69
N LEU A 200 -22.49 12.84 6.07
CA LEU A 200 -23.53 13.46 6.89
C LEU A 200 -23.11 13.58 8.36
N GLN A 201 -22.38 12.60 8.89
CA GLN A 201 -21.89 12.65 10.27
C GLN A 201 -20.53 13.34 10.40
N HIS A 202 -19.71 13.26 9.36
CA HIS A 202 -18.32 13.70 9.34
C HIS A 202 -18.08 14.62 8.14
N HIS A 203 -18.66 15.83 8.19
CA HIS A 203 -18.56 16.80 7.09
C HIS A 203 -17.12 17.16 6.75
N GLY A 204 -16.72 16.98 5.49
CA GLY A 204 -15.36 17.28 5.04
C GLY A 204 -14.29 16.31 5.56
N HIS A 205 -14.70 15.20 6.18
CA HIS A 205 -13.82 14.22 6.81
C HIS A 205 -14.01 12.80 6.28
N VAL A 206 -12.93 12.16 5.86
CA VAL A 206 -12.94 10.75 5.43
C VAL A 206 -12.26 9.88 6.47
N ARG A 207 -12.93 8.83 6.95
CA ARG A 207 -12.31 7.83 7.84
C ARG A 207 -11.96 6.57 7.07
N ILE A 208 -10.84 5.94 7.43
CA ILE A 208 -10.50 4.58 6.98
C ILE A 208 -10.22 3.69 8.18
N LEU A 209 -10.41 2.40 8.00
CA LEU A 209 -10.14 1.35 8.98
C LEU A 209 -9.20 0.32 8.37
N PHE A 210 -8.09 0.01 9.04
CA PHE A 210 -7.11 -0.95 8.54
C PHE A 210 -6.39 -1.74 9.64
N ASN A 211 -5.97 -2.95 9.29
CA ASN A 211 -5.07 -3.76 10.10
C ASN A 211 -3.62 -3.44 9.74
N ILE A 212 -2.73 -3.48 10.73
CA ILE A 212 -1.29 -3.46 10.47
C ILE A 212 -0.91 -4.78 9.81
N VAL A 213 -0.37 -4.71 8.60
CA VAL A 213 0.24 -5.89 7.97
C VAL A 213 1.64 -6.06 8.57
N GLU A 214 1.93 -7.24 9.10
CA GLU A 214 3.24 -7.59 9.64
C GLU A 214 3.79 -8.84 8.96
N PHE A 215 5.10 -8.83 8.74
CA PHE A 215 5.85 -9.91 8.14
C PHE A 215 6.93 -10.35 9.12
N PRO A 216 6.94 -11.62 9.54
CA PRO A 216 7.92 -12.12 10.49
C PRO A 216 9.32 -12.18 9.87
N MET A 217 10.33 -12.39 10.73
CA MET A 217 11.66 -12.77 10.29
C MET A 217 11.60 -14.07 9.48
N THR A 218 12.50 -14.20 8.51
CA THR A 218 12.68 -15.42 7.74
C THR A 218 14.18 -15.67 7.56
N LEU A 219 14.56 -16.81 7.00
CA LEU A 219 15.97 -17.11 6.70
C LEU A 219 16.67 -15.97 5.91
N HIS A 220 15.94 -15.31 5.01
CA HIS A 220 16.47 -14.25 4.15
C HIS A 220 16.17 -12.84 4.67
N ARG A 221 15.36 -12.71 5.74
CA ARG A 221 14.89 -11.45 6.29
C ARG A 221 15.31 -11.33 7.74
N ALA A 222 16.37 -10.55 7.98
CA ALA A 222 17.01 -10.42 9.28
C ALA A 222 16.14 -9.76 10.36
N SER A 223 15.07 -9.04 10.00
CA SER A 223 14.20 -8.34 10.95
C SER A 223 12.72 -8.39 10.53
N PRO A 224 11.78 -8.36 11.48
CA PRO A 224 10.36 -8.27 11.15
C PRO A 224 10.08 -6.93 10.45
N ARG A 225 9.11 -6.93 9.53
CA ARG A 225 8.74 -5.74 8.75
C ARG A 225 7.24 -5.52 8.76
N ARG A 226 6.81 -4.27 8.79
CA ARG A 226 5.41 -3.89 8.55
C ARG A 226 5.15 -3.65 7.08
N GLY A 227 3.91 -3.78 6.62
CA GLY A 227 3.49 -3.35 5.27
C GLY A 227 3.83 -1.89 5.02
N ILE A 228 4.09 -1.51 3.76
CA ILE A 228 4.54 -0.15 3.41
C ILE A 228 3.53 0.89 3.89
N CYS A 229 2.29 0.83 3.38
CA CYS A 229 1.26 1.80 3.71
C CYS A 229 0.84 1.73 5.19
N THR A 230 0.52 0.53 5.70
CA THR A 230 0.03 0.37 7.07
C THR A 230 1.10 0.68 8.10
N GLY A 231 2.37 0.34 7.83
CA GLY A 231 3.51 0.69 8.67
C GLY A 231 3.76 2.20 8.67
N TRP A 232 3.73 2.84 7.51
CA TRP A 232 3.83 4.29 7.39
C TRP A 232 2.71 5.02 8.15
N LEU A 233 1.45 4.62 7.94
CA LEU A 233 0.32 5.17 8.69
C LEU A 233 0.46 4.97 10.19
N THR A 234 0.93 3.80 10.64
CA THR A 234 1.15 3.53 12.07
C THR A 234 2.19 4.47 12.67
N GLU A 235 3.28 4.76 11.95
CA GLU A 235 4.29 5.71 12.43
C GLU A 235 3.74 7.14 12.48
N LEU A 236 2.94 7.56 11.49
CA LEU A 236 2.26 8.86 11.53
C LEU A 236 1.31 8.97 12.73
N VAL A 237 0.50 7.92 13.00
CA VAL A 237 -0.38 7.82 14.17
C VAL A 237 0.43 7.98 15.45
N ARG A 238 1.48 7.16 15.60
CA ARG A 238 2.26 7.03 16.82
C ARG A 238 2.98 8.33 17.17
N LEU A 239 3.53 9.02 16.17
CA LEU A 239 4.28 10.25 16.37
C LEU A 239 3.37 11.48 16.48
N TYR A 240 2.05 11.28 16.39
CA TYR A 240 1.05 12.36 16.34
C TYR A 240 1.42 13.44 15.30
N ILE A 241 2.07 13.02 14.21
CA ILE A 241 2.50 13.93 13.16
C ILE A 241 1.26 14.28 12.35
N ARG A 242 0.83 15.53 12.50
CA ARG A 242 -0.05 16.16 11.50
C ARG A 242 0.78 16.30 10.23
N GLY A 243 0.40 15.56 9.21
CA GLY A 243 1.08 15.55 7.93
C GLY A 243 0.06 15.38 6.83
N ASP A 244 0.37 16.01 5.70
CA ASP A 244 -0.44 15.90 4.52
C ASP A 244 -0.23 14.54 3.86
N VAL A 245 -1.30 13.75 3.79
CA VAL A 245 -1.25 12.44 3.13
C VAL A 245 -1.85 12.54 1.74
N PRO A 246 -1.05 12.28 0.68
CA PRO A 246 -1.55 12.26 -0.67
C PRO A 246 -2.55 11.12 -0.86
N LEU A 247 -3.75 11.46 -1.33
CA LEU A 247 -4.76 10.49 -1.71
C LEU A 247 -5.53 10.87 -2.97
N TYR A 248 -6.19 9.88 -3.55
CA TYR A 248 -7.19 10.06 -4.59
C TYR A 248 -8.49 9.34 -4.28
N ALA A 249 -9.60 9.90 -4.77
CA ALA A 249 -10.91 9.28 -4.70
C ALA A 249 -11.01 8.09 -5.64
N ARG A 250 -11.52 6.96 -5.12
CA ARG A 250 -11.91 5.79 -5.90
C ARG A 250 -13.39 5.51 -5.66
N ARG A 251 -14.23 6.11 -6.50
CA ARG A 251 -15.67 5.93 -6.43
C ARG A 251 -16.06 4.51 -6.80
N SER A 252 -16.95 3.92 -6.00
CA SER A 252 -17.59 2.66 -6.35
C SER A 252 -18.68 2.90 -7.39
N THR A 253 -19.06 1.88 -8.14
CA THR A 253 -20.23 1.93 -9.04
C THR A 253 -21.38 1.04 -8.55
N SER A 254 -21.10 0.16 -7.59
CA SER A 254 -22.03 -0.91 -7.19
C SER A 254 -22.13 -1.09 -5.67
N PHE A 255 -21.20 -0.54 -4.89
CA PHE A 255 -21.12 -0.76 -3.46
C PHE A 255 -21.65 0.46 -2.70
N HIS A 256 -22.94 0.75 -2.85
CA HIS A 256 -23.62 1.86 -2.19
C HIS A 256 -24.92 1.39 -1.54
N LEU A 257 -25.43 2.19 -0.60
CA LEU A 257 -26.77 1.99 -0.07
C LEU A 257 -27.82 2.06 -1.18
N PRO A 258 -28.92 1.30 -1.07
CA PRO A 258 -30.07 1.48 -1.94
C PRO A 258 -30.58 2.92 -1.94
N LYS A 259 -30.88 3.46 -3.13
CA LYS A 259 -31.50 4.78 -3.31
C LYS A 259 -32.78 4.93 -2.49
N GLU A 260 -33.62 3.89 -2.54
CA GLU A 260 -34.82 3.79 -1.73
C GLU A 260 -34.46 3.51 -0.26
N ARG A 261 -34.92 4.39 0.65
CA ARG A 261 -34.52 4.36 2.07
C ARG A 261 -35.18 3.27 2.89
N SER A 262 -36.41 2.93 2.55
CA SER A 262 -37.21 1.86 3.16
C SER A 262 -36.69 0.45 2.84
N ARG A 263 -35.82 0.31 1.83
CA ARG A 263 -35.33 -1.00 1.40
C ARG A 263 -34.37 -1.59 2.45
N PRO A 264 -34.64 -2.79 2.99
CA PRO A 264 -33.79 -3.41 4.00
C PRO A 264 -32.41 -3.76 3.43
N VAL A 265 -31.40 -3.76 4.29
CA VAL A 265 -30.00 -4.02 3.93
C VAL A 265 -29.41 -5.07 4.86
N ILE A 266 -28.80 -6.10 4.28
CA ILE A 266 -28.01 -7.11 4.99
C ILE A 266 -26.53 -6.87 4.66
N MET A 267 -25.72 -6.71 5.69
CA MET A 267 -24.29 -6.44 5.61
C MET A 267 -23.52 -7.58 6.26
N VAL A 268 -22.49 -8.09 5.59
CA VAL A 268 -21.64 -9.18 6.09
C VAL A 268 -20.18 -8.74 5.96
N GLY A 269 -19.52 -8.49 7.10
CA GLY A 269 -18.20 -7.84 7.11
C GLY A 269 -17.33 -8.27 8.28
N PRO A 270 -16.62 -9.41 8.21
CA PRO A 270 -15.71 -9.84 9.27
C PRO A 270 -14.45 -8.96 9.35
N GLY A 271 -13.94 -8.74 10.56
CA GLY A 271 -12.73 -7.96 10.82
C GLY A 271 -12.80 -6.54 10.23
N THR A 272 -11.76 -6.13 9.50
CA THR A 272 -11.74 -4.82 8.81
C THR A 272 -12.71 -4.73 7.64
N GLY A 273 -13.36 -5.83 7.23
CA GLY A 273 -14.50 -5.80 6.32
C GLY A 273 -15.70 -5.01 6.85
N LEU A 274 -15.70 -4.68 8.15
CA LEU A 274 -16.65 -3.77 8.79
C LEU A 274 -16.59 -2.34 8.24
N ALA A 275 -15.43 -1.91 7.72
CA ALA A 275 -15.13 -0.52 7.37
C ALA A 275 -16.27 0.21 6.63
N PRO A 276 -16.72 -0.21 5.44
CA PRO A 276 -17.76 0.52 4.73
C PRO A 276 -19.13 0.47 5.38
N PHE A 277 -19.42 -0.58 6.15
CA PHE A 277 -20.70 -0.73 6.83
C PHE A 277 -20.85 0.24 8.00
N LEU A 278 -19.74 0.67 8.62
CA LEU A 278 -19.75 1.81 9.54
C LEU A 278 -20.27 3.05 8.82
N GLY A 279 -19.74 3.36 7.64
CA GLY A 279 -20.24 4.48 6.84
C GLY A 279 -21.73 4.36 6.50
N PHE A 280 -22.20 3.15 6.16
CA PHE A 280 -23.62 2.91 5.85
C PHE A 280 -24.53 3.15 7.06
N LEU A 281 -24.17 2.58 8.22
CA LEU A 281 -24.91 2.73 9.46
C LEU A 281 -24.97 4.19 9.89
N GLN A 282 -23.82 4.88 9.88
CA GLN A 282 -23.73 6.31 10.18
C GLN A 282 -24.62 7.14 9.25
N HIS A 283 -24.65 6.81 7.95
CA HIS A 283 -25.43 7.55 6.96
C HIS A 283 -26.93 7.37 7.15
N ARG A 284 -27.41 6.15 7.38
CA ARG A 284 -28.83 5.86 7.65
C ARG A 284 -29.29 6.45 8.98
N LYS A 285 -28.44 6.43 10.01
CA LYS A 285 -28.72 7.09 11.30
C LYS A 285 -28.97 8.59 11.11
N GLN A 286 -28.05 9.29 10.44
CA GLN A 286 -28.20 10.73 10.19
C GLN A 286 -29.42 11.03 9.32
N GLN A 287 -29.70 10.25 8.27
CA GLN A 287 -30.92 10.41 7.47
C GLN A 287 -32.20 10.30 8.31
N ARG A 288 -32.24 9.39 9.28
CA ARG A 288 -33.38 9.22 10.18
C ARG A 288 -33.51 10.40 11.15
N GLU A 289 -32.39 10.88 11.69
CA GLU A 289 -32.35 11.98 12.66
C GLU A 289 -32.68 13.34 12.02
N GLU A 290 -32.19 13.62 10.81
CA GLU A 290 -32.37 14.91 10.12
C GLU A 290 -33.73 15.04 9.43
N GLU A 291 -34.20 13.98 8.76
CA GLU A 291 -35.39 14.06 7.89
C GLU A 291 -36.64 13.45 8.51
N GLY A 292 -36.54 12.79 9.67
CA GLY A 292 -37.67 12.19 10.39
C GLY A 292 -38.31 10.97 9.70
N GLU A 293 -37.84 10.59 8.52
CA GLU A 293 -38.36 9.48 7.75
C GLU A 293 -37.80 8.12 8.24
N PRO A 294 -38.63 7.06 8.30
CA PRO A 294 -38.18 5.74 8.69
C PRO A 294 -37.22 5.15 7.65
N THR A 295 -36.15 4.51 8.13
CA THR A 295 -35.22 3.75 7.29
C THR A 295 -35.58 2.27 7.35
N GLY A 296 -35.30 1.53 6.27
CA GLY A 296 -35.47 0.08 6.23
C GLY A 296 -34.52 -0.61 7.21
N GLU A 297 -34.89 -1.84 7.61
CA GLU A 297 -34.09 -2.62 8.55
C GLU A 297 -32.63 -2.81 8.08
N MET A 298 -31.69 -2.71 9.01
CA MET A 298 -30.27 -2.91 8.75
C MET A 298 -29.73 -4.04 9.61
N TRP A 299 -29.31 -5.13 8.97
CA TRP A 299 -28.72 -6.28 9.63
C TRP A 299 -27.21 -6.31 9.38
N LEU A 300 -26.41 -6.39 10.44
CA LEU A 300 -24.95 -6.53 10.34
C LEU A 300 -24.51 -7.87 10.95
N PHE A 301 -23.93 -8.72 10.10
CA PHE A 301 -23.24 -9.92 10.50
C PHE A 301 -21.73 -9.64 10.56
N TYR A 302 -21.23 -9.51 11.79
CA TYR A 302 -19.83 -9.21 12.08
C TYR A 302 -19.14 -10.41 12.74
N GLY A 303 -17.84 -10.58 12.47
CA GLY A 303 -17.02 -11.65 13.05
C GLY A 303 -15.61 -11.17 13.35
N CYS A 304 -15.06 -11.62 14.48
CA CYS A 304 -13.69 -11.40 14.95
C CYS A 304 -13.13 -12.69 15.56
N ARG A 305 -11.84 -12.74 15.91
CA ARG A 305 -11.23 -13.95 16.49
C ARG A 305 -11.52 -14.07 17.98
N HIS A 306 -11.41 -12.96 18.71
CA HIS A 306 -11.60 -12.92 20.16
C HIS A 306 -12.31 -11.64 20.57
N CYS A 307 -13.43 -11.78 21.29
CA CYS A 307 -14.30 -10.66 21.68
C CYS A 307 -13.60 -9.57 22.51
N GLU A 308 -12.58 -9.93 23.29
CA GLU A 308 -11.80 -9.00 24.13
C GLU A 308 -10.57 -8.40 23.43
N GLN A 309 -10.22 -8.87 22.23
CA GLN A 309 -8.98 -8.45 21.54
C GLN A 309 -9.25 -7.68 20.26
N ASP A 310 -10.09 -8.22 19.37
CA ASP A 310 -10.29 -7.69 18.02
C ASP A 310 -11.76 -7.50 17.65
N TYR A 311 -12.65 -7.41 18.65
CA TYR A 311 -14.02 -6.91 18.45
C TYR A 311 -13.99 -5.40 18.22
N LEU A 312 -14.04 -5.03 16.95
CA LEU A 312 -14.02 -3.65 16.51
C LEU A 312 -15.33 -2.94 16.87
N TYR A 313 -15.20 -1.76 17.49
CA TYR A 313 -16.33 -0.90 17.83
C TYR A 313 -17.38 -1.49 18.79
N ARG A 314 -16.99 -2.46 19.62
CA ARG A 314 -17.87 -3.13 20.60
C ARG A 314 -18.66 -2.19 21.51
N TYR A 315 -18.04 -1.11 21.97
CA TYR A 315 -18.61 -0.19 22.97
C TYR A 315 -19.00 1.17 22.39
N ARG A 316 -18.91 1.36 21.06
CA ARG A 316 -19.46 2.58 20.45
C ARG A 316 -20.92 2.35 20.17
N ASP A 317 -21.74 3.08 20.91
CA ASP A 317 -23.18 3.07 20.75
C ASP A 317 -23.52 3.64 19.36
N TYR A 318 -23.88 2.76 18.43
CA TYR A 318 -24.44 3.20 17.15
C TYR A 318 -25.93 3.52 17.28
N GLY A 319 -26.53 3.32 18.45
CA GLY A 319 -27.96 3.53 18.69
C GLY A 319 -28.77 2.50 17.93
N THR A 320 -28.98 1.34 18.54
CA THR A 320 -30.10 0.45 18.20
C THR A 320 -31.40 1.04 18.73
#